data_AF-A0A848XTQ6-F1
#
_entry.id   AF-A0A848XTQ6-F1
#
_cell.length_a   1.000
_cell.length_b   1.000
_cell.length_c   1.000
_cell.angle_alpha   90.00
_cell.angle_beta   90.00
_cell.angle_gamma   90.00
#
_symmetry.space_group_name_H-M   'P 1'
#
loop_
_entity.id
_entity.type
_entity.pdbx_description
1 polymer ?
#
loop_
_entity_poly.entity_id
_entity_poly.type
_entity_poly.pdbx_seq_one_letter_code
_entity_poly.pdbx_strand_id
1 'polypeptide(L)'
;MLGVILIGGFLAVRVTPLGDVLSRDGVSSAIEFLRGSAWAPIIFIAAYAGLTALAVPGTILTLVGGGVFGVFWGTVYNSIAANIGANAAFLISRTLGRDGVRGLLGSDSAALEKLDDVVGRHGFRGLLTLRLIPLVPFNALNFGSGLLPLRWRTYAVATLVGIFPGTLVYTFFADALLQGSQEASRGALIRVLIAGVLLILMSFLPQILKRFRISVPGAAAGVLFGLLSWPGGALGQTRGAEPVLPDHGGFTMLLEAVVVPEGVDYSDLKARHGDLKAYLGRLASVADADLGAASQAERLAFWINAYNACMLDRVVRHYPIERAGGLARLKNAVAGRPANSVWQISDVFTGAHCAVAGADRSQDEIEHEIIRPMGDPRIHFAINCAAVSCPPLVAEAYTGAELEDQLDERVRAFMADTAHYRLDGGTLQVNKVLDWFGSDFGGPEGLKAFFSQYASGLEKEMLEDPDTEVTYFEYDWTLNDAR
;
A
#
# COMPACT_ATOMS: atom_id res chain seq x y z
N MET A 1 16.27 -17.85 -5.40
CA MET A 1 15.56 -18.92 -4.65
C MET A 1 14.49 -19.65 -5.45
N LEU A 2 13.63 -18.95 -6.22
CA LEU A 2 12.63 -19.60 -7.10
C LEU A 2 13.26 -20.62 -8.05
N GLY A 3 14.42 -20.31 -8.62
CA GLY A 3 15.20 -21.26 -9.43
C GLY A 3 15.62 -22.50 -8.65
N VAL A 4 16.04 -22.39 -7.38
CA VAL A 4 16.47 -23.53 -6.55
C VAL A 4 15.27 -24.35 -6.05
N ILE A 5 14.10 -23.72 -5.83
CA ILE A 5 12.85 -24.39 -5.46
C ILE A 5 12.18 -25.04 -6.68
N LEU A 6 12.23 -24.39 -7.85
CA LEU A 6 11.77 -24.95 -9.11
C LEU A 6 12.71 -26.06 -9.58
N ILE A 7 14.02 -25.89 -9.46
CA ILE A 7 15.02 -26.93 -9.76
C ILE A 7 14.95 -28.05 -8.72
N GLY A 8 14.75 -27.74 -7.43
CA GLY A 8 14.59 -28.72 -6.35
C GLY A 8 13.27 -29.49 -6.44
N GLY A 9 12.17 -28.82 -6.80
CA GLY A 9 10.87 -29.42 -7.11
C GLY A 9 10.89 -30.20 -8.41
N PHE A 10 11.55 -29.70 -9.45
CA PHE A 10 11.77 -30.40 -10.72
C PHE A 10 12.69 -31.62 -10.55
N LEU A 11 13.74 -31.52 -9.73
CA LEU A 11 14.61 -32.64 -9.35
C LEU A 11 13.87 -33.63 -8.46
N ALA A 12 13.06 -33.18 -7.50
CA ALA A 12 12.22 -34.08 -6.71
C ALA A 12 11.23 -34.85 -7.60
N VAL A 13 10.58 -34.17 -8.56
CA VAL A 13 9.68 -34.78 -9.56
C VAL A 13 10.42 -35.72 -10.50
N ARG A 14 11.70 -35.47 -10.84
CA ARG A 14 12.51 -36.32 -11.74
C ARG A 14 13.22 -37.48 -11.04
N VAL A 15 13.53 -37.36 -9.76
CA VAL A 15 14.35 -38.32 -8.99
C VAL A 15 13.48 -39.21 -8.10
N THR A 16 12.25 -38.81 -7.79
CA THR A 16 11.27 -39.64 -7.06
C THR A 16 10.13 -40.09 -7.98
N PRO A 17 9.32 -41.11 -7.60
CA PRO A 17 8.18 -41.58 -8.41
C PRO A 17 7.07 -40.53 -8.62
N LEU A 18 7.19 -39.33 -8.04
CA LEU A 18 6.25 -38.23 -8.18
C LEU A 18 6.11 -37.70 -9.62
N GLY A 19 7.14 -37.87 -10.46
CA GLY A 19 7.08 -37.50 -11.88
C GLY A 19 6.06 -38.28 -12.69
N ASP A 20 5.92 -39.57 -12.39
CA ASP A 20 4.95 -40.42 -13.06
C ASP A 20 3.53 -40.11 -12.57
N VAL A 21 3.36 -39.74 -11.30
CA VAL A 21 2.08 -39.34 -10.69
C VAL A 21 1.60 -37.95 -11.15
N LEU A 22 2.52 -37.03 -11.48
CA LEU A 22 2.20 -35.68 -11.98
C LEU A 22 2.10 -35.59 -13.51
N SER A 23 2.38 -36.68 -14.23
CA SER A 23 2.16 -36.78 -15.68
C SER A 23 0.66 -36.74 -16.02
N ARG A 24 0.28 -36.43 -17.27
CA ARG A 24 -1.14 -36.47 -17.70
C ARG A 24 -1.80 -37.81 -17.36
N ASP A 25 -1.07 -38.91 -17.53
CA ASP A 25 -1.54 -40.26 -17.25
C ASP A 25 -1.64 -40.50 -15.74
N GLY A 26 -0.64 -40.09 -14.93
CA GLY A 26 -0.68 -40.19 -13.47
C GLY A 26 -1.80 -39.38 -12.82
N VAL A 27 -2.07 -38.18 -13.33
CA VAL A 27 -3.20 -37.35 -12.89
C VAL A 27 -4.52 -38.02 -13.27
N SER A 28 -4.64 -38.59 -14.47
CA SER A 28 -5.86 -39.33 -14.86
C SER A 28 -6.08 -40.60 -14.03
N SER A 29 -5.03 -41.37 -13.74
CA SER A 29 -5.11 -42.57 -12.90
C SER A 29 -5.39 -42.23 -11.43
N ALA A 30 -4.83 -41.13 -10.91
CA ALA A 30 -5.14 -40.64 -9.57
C ALA A 30 -6.60 -40.18 -9.47
N ILE A 31 -7.12 -39.50 -10.50
CA ILE A 31 -8.53 -39.08 -10.57
C ILE A 31 -9.46 -40.31 -10.66
N GLU A 32 -9.13 -41.33 -11.46
CA GLU A 32 -9.91 -42.57 -11.53
C GLU A 32 -9.86 -43.37 -10.22
N PHE A 33 -8.70 -43.48 -9.58
CA PHE A 33 -8.54 -44.13 -8.27
C PHE A 33 -9.33 -43.41 -7.18
N LEU A 34 -9.33 -42.06 -7.18
CA LEU A 34 -10.13 -41.25 -6.27
C LEU A 34 -11.63 -41.37 -6.57
N ARG A 35 -12.06 -41.41 -7.84
CA ARG A 35 -13.48 -41.58 -8.17
C ARG A 35 -14.02 -42.98 -7.80
N GLY A 36 -13.16 -43.99 -7.77
CA GLY A 36 -13.52 -45.38 -7.43
C GLY A 36 -13.45 -45.76 -5.95
N SER A 37 -12.93 -44.90 -5.07
CA SER A 37 -12.66 -45.23 -3.66
C SER A 37 -13.50 -44.39 -2.68
N ALA A 38 -14.14 -45.05 -1.72
CA ALA A 38 -14.88 -44.38 -0.64
C ALA A 38 -13.99 -43.46 0.25
N TRP A 39 -12.67 -43.64 0.20
CA TRP A 39 -11.69 -42.88 0.97
C TRP A 39 -11.19 -41.62 0.27
N ALA A 40 -11.61 -41.38 -0.96
CA ALA A 40 -11.08 -40.29 -1.78
C ALA A 40 -11.20 -38.90 -1.15
N PRO A 41 -12.29 -38.52 -0.46
CA PRO A 41 -12.35 -37.25 0.26
C PRO A 41 -11.28 -37.12 1.34
N ILE A 42 -11.02 -38.19 2.10
CA ILE A 42 -10.07 -38.19 3.21
C ILE A 42 -8.64 -38.11 2.69
N ILE A 43 -8.32 -38.90 1.67
CA ILE A 43 -7.00 -38.87 1.00
C ILE A 43 -6.74 -37.49 0.40
N PHE A 44 -7.74 -36.92 -0.28
CA PHE A 44 -7.65 -35.58 -0.84
C PHE A 44 -7.42 -34.52 0.23
N ILE A 45 -8.19 -34.53 1.32
CA ILE A 45 -8.04 -33.58 2.42
C ILE A 45 -6.65 -33.68 3.05
N ALA A 46 -6.16 -34.89 3.33
CA ALA A 46 -4.85 -35.12 3.92
C ALA A 46 -3.72 -34.65 2.99
N ALA A 47 -3.79 -35.00 1.71
CA ALA A 47 -2.81 -34.59 0.71
C ALA A 47 -2.79 -33.07 0.52
N TYR A 48 -3.96 -32.44 0.36
CA TYR A 48 -4.06 -30.99 0.21
C TYR A 48 -3.49 -30.30 1.45
N ALA A 49 -3.91 -30.69 2.65
CA ALA A 49 -3.46 -30.09 3.89
C ALA A 49 -1.94 -30.20 4.05
N GLY A 50 -1.36 -31.38 3.77
CA GLY A 50 0.08 -31.60 3.81
C GLY A 50 0.84 -30.75 2.79
N LEU A 51 0.40 -30.72 1.53
CA LEU A 51 1.03 -29.91 0.49
C LEU A 51 0.95 -28.42 0.81
N THR A 52 -0.17 -27.95 1.36
CA THR A 52 -0.33 -26.56 1.83
C THR A 52 0.64 -26.24 2.97
N ALA A 53 0.80 -27.16 3.93
CA ALA A 53 1.78 -27.01 5.01
C ALA A 53 3.23 -26.98 4.50
N LEU A 54 3.49 -27.56 3.32
CA LEU A 54 4.76 -27.52 2.59
C LEU A 54 4.88 -26.33 1.62
N ALA A 55 4.01 -25.31 1.77
CA ALA A 55 3.99 -24.11 0.94
C ALA A 55 3.69 -24.33 -0.55
N VAL A 56 3.07 -25.45 -0.91
CA VAL A 56 2.55 -25.67 -2.27
C VAL A 56 1.36 -24.73 -2.53
N PRO A 57 1.23 -24.09 -3.71
CA PRO A 57 0.13 -23.19 -4.01
C PRO A 57 -1.24 -23.89 -3.93
N GLY A 58 -2.10 -23.44 -3.01
CA GLY A 58 -3.42 -24.01 -2.78
C GLY A 58 -4.39 -23.88 -3.97
N THR A 59 -4.16 -22.95 -4.89
CA THR A 59 -4.99 -22.75 -6.08
C THR A 59 -5.04 -24.02 -6.95
N ILE A 60 -3.90 -24.66 -7.21
CA ILE A 60 -3.82 -25.90 -8.00
C ILE A 60 -4.66 -27.00 -7.34
N LEU A 61 -4.53 -27.13 -6.02
CA LEU A 61 -5.23 -28.15 -5.23
C LEU A 61 -6.75 -27.91 -5.18
N THR A 62 -7.16 -26.64 -5.07
CA THR A 62 -8.58 -26.24 -5.10
C THR A 62 -9.22 -26.56 -6.46
N LEU A 63 -8.48 -26.35 -7.57
CA LEU A 63 -8.96 -26.71 -8.90
C LEU A 63 -9.16 -28.23 -9.04
N VAL A 64 -8.24 -29.04 -8.52
CA VAL A 64 -8.38 -30.51 -8.47
C VAL A 64 -9.63 -30.90 -7.68
N GLY A 65 -9.85 -30.29 -6.51
CA GLY A 65 -11.03 -30.56 -5.69
C GLY A 65 -12.35 -30.27 -6.40
N GLY A 66 -12.43 -29.14 -7.13
CA GLY A 66 -13.61 -28.81 -7.94
C GLY A 66 -13.83 -29.76 -9.11
N GLY A 67 -12.75 -30.20 -9.76
CA GLY A 67 -12.84 -31.15 -10.87
C GLY A 67 -13.17 -32.59 -10.51
N VAL A 68 -12.76 -33.02 -9.32
CA VAL A 68 -12.96 -34.40 -8.84
C VAL A 68 -14.31 -34.55 -8.13
N PHE A 69 -14.69 -33.59 -7.29
CA PHE A 69 -15.84 -33.71 -6.40
C PHE A 69 -17.01 -32.75 -6.77
N GLY A 70 -16.87 -31.97 -7.82
CA GLY A 70 -17.86 -30.97 -8.24
C GLY A 70 -17.94 -29.77 -7.29
N VAL A 71 -18.83 -28.83 -7.59
CA VAL A 71 -18.89 -27.53 -6.88
C VAL A 71 -19.17 -27.68 -5.39
N PHE A 72 -20.21 -28.42 -5.01
CA PHE A 72 -20.63 -28.49 -3.61
C PHE A 72 -19.61 -29.24 -2.74
N TRP A 73 -19.34 -30.51 -3.05
CA TRP A 73 -18.43 -31.33 -2.26
C TRP A 73 -16.97 -30.90 -2.42
N GLY A 74 -16.57 -30.42 -3.60
CA GLY A 74 -15.27 -29.80 -3.81
C GLY A 74 -15.08 -28.59 -2.90
N THR A 75 -16.07 -27.70 -2.76
CA THR A 75 -15.97 -26.54 -1.87
C THR A 75 -15.83 -26.95 -0.41
N VAL A 76 -16.62 -27.94 0.04
CA VAL A 76 -16.55 -28.47 1.40
C VAL A 76 -15.16 -29.07 1.69
N TYR A 77 -14.68 -29.98 0.84
CA TYR A 77 -13.39 -30.64 1.05
C TYR A 77 -12.21 -29.68 0.90
N ASN A 78 -12.25 -28.77 -0.07
CA ASN A 78 -11.24 -27.71 -0.24
C ASN A 78 -11.18 -26.81 1.00
N SER A 79 -12.33 -26.38 1.53
CA SER A 79 -12.36 -25.50 2.71
C SER A 79 -11.79 -26.19 3.95
N ILE A 80 -12.14 -27.46 4.17
CA ILE A 80 -11.60 -28.26 5.29
C ILE A 80 -10.09 -28.43 5.13
N ALA A 81 -9.64 -28.87 3.96
CA ALA A 81 -8.24 -29.17 3.72
C ALA A 81 -7.35 -27.92 3.75
N ALA A 82 -7.78 -26.84 3.10
CA ALA A 82 -7.09 -25.56 3.10
C ALA A 82 -7.00 -24.98 4.51
N ASN A 83 -8.06 -25.10 5.32
CA ASN A 83 -8.01 -24.65 6.70
C ASN A 83 -7.03 -25.49 7.54
N ILE A 84 -7.06 -26.83 7.45
CA ILE A 84 -6.11 -27.69 8.17
C ILE A 84 -4.67 -27.36 7.77
N GLY A 85 -4.39 -27.26 6.47
CA GLY A 85 -3.06 -26.93 5.94
C GLY A 85 -2.59 -25.53 6.36
N ALA A 86 -3.47 -24.53 6.33
CA ALA A 86 -3.16 -23.18 6.78
C ALA A 86 -2.84 -23.11 8.28
N ASN A 87 -3.53 -23.91 9.10
CA ASN A 87 -3.23 -24.02 10.53
C ASN A 87 -1.90 -24.73 10.79
N ALA A 88 -1.58 -25.79 10.03
CA ALA A 88 -0.29 -26.45 10.11
C ALA A 88 0.85 -25.50 9.73
N ALA A 89 0.73 -24.77 8.62
CA ALA A 89 1.69 -23.76 8.19
C ALA A 89 1.91 -22.66 9.25
N PHE A 90 0.82 -22.15 9.85
CA PHE A 90 0.88 -21.18 10.95
C PHE A 90 1.67 -21.71 12.15
N LEU A 91 1.42 -22.95 12.57
CA LEU A 91 2.12 -23.57 13.69
C LEU A 91 3.60 -23.81 13.36
N ILE A 92 3.91 -24.29 12.15
CA ILE A 92 5.27 -24.48 11.66
C ILE A 92 6.04 -23.16 11.66
N SER A 93 5.46 -22.06 11.17
CA SER A 93 6.13 -20.75 11.24
C SER A 93 6.38 -20.28 12.68
N ARG A 94 5.47 -20.61 13.60
CA ARG A 94 5.60 -20.21 15.01
C ARG A 94 6.73 -20.96 15.72
N THR A 95 7.01 -22.21 15.31
CA THR A 95 8.14 -22.98 15.83
C THR A 95 9.46 -22.63 15.15
N LEU A 96 9.45 -22.34 13.84
CA LEU A 96 10.64 -21.99 13.07
C LEU A 96 11.15 -20.56 13.29
N GLY A 97 10.28 -19.63 13.72
CA GLY A 97 10.63 -18.23 13.92
C GLY A 97 10.91 -17.46 12.63
N ARG A 98 11.28 -16.18 12.75
CA ARG A 98 11.44 -15.26 11.60
C ARG A 98 12.49 -15.75 10.61
N ASP A 99 13.63 -16.25 11.08
CA ASP A 99 14.74 -16.64 10.21
C ASP A 99 14.48 -17.96 9.47
N GLY A 100 13.79 -18.92 10.10
CA GLY A 100 13.37 -20.15 9.44
C GLY A 100 12.30 -19.90 8.36
N VAL A 101 11.35 -18.99 8.61
CA VAL A 101 10.33 -18.61 7.62
C VAL A 101 10.93 -17.83 6.45
N ARG A 102 11.93 -16.96 6.70
CA ARG A 102 12.69 -16.29 5.63
C ARG A 102 13.40 -17.29 4.73
N GLY A 103 14.05 -18.30 5.30
CA GLY A 103 14.69 -19.37 4.53
C GLY A 103 13.71 -20.23 3.72
N LEU A 104 12.47 -20.42 4.21
CA LEU A 104 11.45 -21.23 3.54
C LEU A 104 10.72 -20.48 2.42
N LEU A 105 10.38 -19.21 2.64
CA LEU A 105 9.58 -18.39 1.72
C LEU A 105 10.40 -17.48 0.81
N GLY A 106 11.69 -17.25 1.11
CA GLY A 106 12.55 -16.35 0.34
C GLY A 106 12.01 -14.92 0.26
N SER A 107 11.13 -14.53 1.18
CA SER A 107 10.41 -13.26 1.16
C SER A 107 11.18 -12.17 1.90
N ASP A 108 11.27 -10.99 1.30
CA ASP A 108 11.85 -9.79 1.92
C ASP A 108 11.12 -9.38 3.19
N SER A 109 11.88 -8.84 4.14
CA SER A 109 11.42 -8.36 5.46
C SER A 109 10.20 -7.42 5.37
N ALA A 110 10.10 -6.63 4.30
CA ALA A 110 9.04 -5.67 4.08
C ALA A 110 7.63 -6.30 3.95
N ALA A 111 7.50 -7.49 3.35
CA ALA A 111 6.20 -8.16 3.22
C ALA A 111 5.71 -8.73 4.57
N LEU A 112 6.65 -9.19 5.40
CA LEU A 112 6.38 -9.67 6.76
C LEU A 112 6.07 -8.50 7.72
N GLU A 113 6.75 -7.37 7.57
CA GLU A 113 6.51 -6.15 8.35
C GLU A 113 5.15 -5.51 8.03
N LYS A 114 4.78 -5.41 6.74
CA LYS A 114 3.43 -4.95 6.35
C LYS A 114 2.32 -5.87 6.89
N LEU A 115 2.59 -7.17 7.01
CA LEU A 115 1.66 -8.12 7.61
C LEU A 115 1.52 -7.91 9.12
N ASP A 116 2.63 -7.64 9.81
CA ASP A 116 2.68 -7.24 11.22
C ASP A 116 1.78 -6.03 11.48
N ASP A 117 1.84 -5.05 10.58
CA ASP A 117 1.12 -3.80 10.74
C ASP A 117 -0.41 -3.93 10.56
N VAL A 118 -0.86 -4.73 9.60
CA VAL A 118 -2.30 -4.95 9.35
C VAL A 118 -2.91 -5.90 10.38
N VAL A 119 -2.25 -7.04 10.59
CA VAL A 119 -2.80 -8.16 11.35
C VAL A 119 -2.49 -8.02 12.84
N GLY A 120 -1.34 -7.44 13.20
CA GLY A 120 -1.00 -7.11 14.59
C GLY A 120 -1.93 -6.07 15.20
N ARG A 121 -2.28 -5.01 14.44
CA ARG A 121 -3.16 -3.93 14.94
C ARG A 121 -4.66 -4.28 14.97
N HIS A 122 -5.14 -5.08 14.01
CA HIS A 122 -6.58 -5.35 13.84
C HIS A 122 -7.00 -6.81 14.08
N GLY A 123 -6.06 -7.69 14.42
CA GLY A 123 -6.29 -9.08 14.81
C GLY A 123 -7.19 -9.85 13.85
N PHE A 124 -8.34 -10.29 14.34
CA PHE A 124 -9.35 -11.04 13.57
C PHE A 124 -9.83 -10.30 12.31
N ARG A 125 -10.14 -9.00 12.43
CA ARG A 125 -10.71 -8.20 11.33
C ARG A 125 -9.70 -7.95 10.23
N GLY A 126 -8.45 -7.68 10.61
CA GLY A 126 -7.35 -7.52 9.65
C GLY A 126 -7.11 -8.80 8.84
N LEU A 127 -6.99 -9.93 9.54
CA LEU A 127 -6.77 -11.23 8.90
C LEU A 127 -7.95 -11.67 8.02
N LEU A 128 -9.19 -11.50 8.49
CA LEU A 128 -10.38 -11.83 7.70
C LEU A 128 -10.44 -11.00 6.42
N THR A 129 -10.11 -9.71 6.50
CA THR A 129 -10.10 -8.82 5.33
C THR A 129 -9.05 -9.25 4.31
N LEU A 130 -7.83 -9.55 4.75
CA LEU A 130 -6.77 -10.04 3.86
C LEU A 130 -7.15 -11.36 3.18
N ARG A 131 -7.88 -12.26 3.87
CA ARG A 131 -8.34 -13.55 3.31
C ARG A 131 -9.42 -13.41 2.26
N LEU A 132 -10.25 -12.37 2.36
CA LEU A 132 -11.31 -12.09 1.39
C LEU A 132 -10.77 -11.46 0.10
N ILE A 133 -9.51 -10.99 0.12
CA ILE A 133 -8.84 -10.41 -1.03
C ILE A 133 -8.16 -11.53 -1.84
N PRO A 134 -8.63 -11.84 -3.07
CA PRO A 134 -8.17 -13.01 -3.82
C PRO A 134 -6.70 -12.96 -4.25
N LEU A 135 -6.08 -11.77 -4.21
CA LEU A 135 -4.73 -11.54 -4.73
C LEU A 135 -3.63 -11.69 -3.66
N VAL A 136 -4.01 -11.79 -2.38
CA VAL A 136 -3.03 -12.02 -1.30
C VAL A 136 -2.56 -13.49 -1.35
N PRO A 137 -1.26 -13.76 -1.50
CA PRO A 137 -0.73 -15.12 -1.55
C PRO A 137 -1.03 -15.92 -0.29
N PHE A 138 -1.72 -17.04 -0.50
CA PHE A 138 -2.26 -17.87 0.57
C PHE A 138 -1.19 -18.32 1.58
N ASN A 139 -0.04 -18.78 1.10
CA ASN A 139 1.04 -19.28 1.95
C ASN A 139 1.77 -18.16 2.69
N ALA A 140 2.02 -17.02 2.04
CA ALA A 140 2.62 -15.86 2.70
C ALA A 140 1.79 -15.42 3.92
N LEU A 141 0.46 -15.38 3.75
CA LEU A 141 -0.46 -15.05 4.83
C LEU A 141 -0.48 -16.12 5.94
N ASN A 142 -0.37 -17.41 5.59
CA ASN A 142 -0.35 -18.51 6.56
C ASN A 142 0.89 -18.47 7.48
N PHE A 143 2.07 -18.48 6.87
CA PHE A 143 3.34 -18.51 7.59
C PHE A 143 3.66 -17.16 8.23
N GLY A 144 3.34 -16.05 7.56
CA GLY A 144 3.55 -14.71 8.11
C GLY A 144 2.70 -14.49 9.36
N SER A 145 1.44 -14.93 9.36
CA SER A 145 0.55 -14.81 10.53
C SER A 145 1.07 -15.58 11.76
N GLY A 146 1.83 -16.66 11.56
CA GLY A 146 2.39 -17.44 12.68
C GLY A 146 3.51 -16.75 13.43
N LEU A 147 4.13 -15.72 12.82
CA LEU A 147 5.16 -14.87 13.43
C LEU A 147 4.56 -13.73 14.27
N LEU A 148 3.24 -13.54 14.19
CA LEU A 148 2.54 -12.45 14.86
C LEU A 148 2.03 -12.86 16.26
N PRO A 149 1.73 -11.89 17.14
CA PRO A 149 1.12 -12.14 18.45
C PRO A 149 -0.37 -12.52 18.35
N LEU A 150 -0.76 -13.36 17.39
CA LEU A 150 -2.12 -13.85 17.21
C LEU A 150 -2.38 -15.11 18.03
N ARG A 151 -3.59 -15.18 18.61
CA ARG A 151 -4.11 -16.44 19.18
C ARG A 151 -4.48 -17.40 18.03
N TRP A 152 -4.05 -18.65 18.14
CA TRP A 152 -4.34 -19.69 17.13
C TRP A 152 -5.84 -19.80 16.79
N ARG A 153 -6.73 -19.72 17.79
CA ARG A 153 -8.19 -19.76 17.57
C ARG A 153 -8.69 -18.62 16.69
N THR A 154 -8.16 -17.42 16.90
CA THR A 154 -8.50 -16.23 16.09
C THR A 154 -8.08 -16.44 14.63
N TYR A 155 -6.87 -16.96 14.43
CA TYR A 155 -6.37 -17.30 13.10
C TYR A 155 -7.20 -18.39 12.41
N ALA A 156 -7.52 -19.47 13.13
CA ALA A 156 -8.25 -20.61 12.60
C ALA A 156 -9.67 -20.24 12.14
N VAL A 157 -10.41 -19.46 12.96
CA VAL A 157 -11.78 -19.02 12.62
C VAL A 157 -11.75 -17.98 11.49
N ALA A 158 -10.85 -16.99 11.56
CA ALA A 158 -10.73 -15.98 10.50
C ALA A 158 -10.38 -16.61 9.15
N THR A 159 -9.49 -17.62 9.16
CA THR A 159 -9.10 -18.35 7.95
C THR A 159 -10.27 -19.19 7.43
N LEU A 160 -10.95 -19.97 8.27
CA LEU A 160 -12.11 -20.77 7.86
C LEU A 160 -13.20 -19.92 7.18
N VAL A 161 -13.55 -18.79 7.78
CA VAL A 161 -14.59 -17.89 7.25
C VAL A 161 -14.10 -17.13 6.02
N GLY A 162 -12.86 -16.62 6.06
CA GLY A 162 -12.33 -15.76 5.01
C GLY A 162 -12.03 -16.47 3.70
N ILE A 163 -11.65 -17.75 3.72
CA ILE A 163 -11.29 -18.49 2.51
C ILE A 163 -12.53 -19.03 1.78
N PHE A 164 -13.66 -19.19 2.48
CA PHE A 164 -14.84 -19.89 1.97
C PHE A 164 -15.41 -19.26 0.68
N PRO A 165 -15.64 -17.93 0.60
CA PRO A 165 -16.16 -17.31 -0.62
C PRO A 165 -15.23 -17.51 -1.82
N GLY A 166 -13.92 -17.29 -1.63
CA GLY A 166 -12.93 -17.50 -2.70
C GLY A 166 -12.85 -18.96 -3.13
N THR A 167 -12.91 -19.89 -2.16
CA THR A 167 -12.85 -21.33 -2.41
C THR A 167 -14.04 -21.78 -3.26
N LEU A 168 -15.25 -21.29 -2.97
CA LEU A 168 -16.44 -21.56 -3.77
C LEU A 168 -16.27 -21.09 -5.22
N VAL A 169 -15.78 -19.86 -5.42
CA VAL A 169 -15.61 -19.29 -6.77
C VAL A 169 -14.55 -20.05 -7.57
N TYR A 170 -13.39 -20.37 -6.98
CA TYR A 170 -12.35 -21.15 -7.66
C TYR A 170 -12.79 -22.60 -7.93
N THR A 171 -13.53 -23.22 -7.01
CA THR A 171 -14.08 -24.57 -7.20
C THR A 171 -15.12 -24.58 -8.33
N PHE A 172 -15.99 -23.56 -8.38
CA PHE A 172 -16.97 -23.37 -9.46
C PHE A 172 -16.28 -23.15 -10.81
N PHE A 173 -15.23 -22.33 -10.85
CA PHE A 173 -14.44 -22.12 -12.06
C PHE A 173 -13.80 -23.42 -12.56
N ALA A 174 -13.24 -24.23 -11.66
CA ALA A 174 -12.62 -25.51 -12.00
C ALA A 174 -13.61 -26.51 -12.62
N ASP A 175 -14.78 -26.64 -11.98
CA ASP A 175 -15.86 -27.50 -12.45
C ASP A 175 -16.38 -27.03 -13.82
N ALA A 176 -16.57 -25.73 -14.00
CA ALA A 176 -16.99 -25.13 -15.27
C ALA A 176 -15.96 -25.32 -16.39
N LEU A 177 -14.66 -25.16 -16.08
CA LEU A 177 -13.57 -25.35 -17.04
C LEU A 177 -13.47 -26.80 -17.51
N LEU A 178 -13.59 -27.76 -16.59
CA LEU A 178 -13.50 -29.18 -16.91
C LEU A 178 -14.71 -29.66 -17.72
N GLN A 179 -15.92 -29.24 -17.36
CA GLN A 179 -17.12 -29.57 -18.14
C GLN A 179 -17.10 -28.92 -19.53
N GLY A 180 -16.61 -27.67 -19.65
CA GLY A 180 -16.45 -27.02 -20.95
C GLY A 180 -15.36 -27.62 -21.85
N SER A 181 -14.37 -28.30 -21.26
CA SER A 181 -13.35 -29.03 -22.01
C SER A 181 -13.82 -30.39 -22.55
N GLN A 182 -14.82 -31.00 -21.92
CA GLN A 182 -15.37 -32.30 -22.32
C GLN A 182 -16.63 -32.18 -23.19
N GLU A 183 -17.46 -31.16 -22.94
CA GLU A 183 -18.64 -30.86 -23.76
C GLU A 183 -18.65 -29.37 -24.13
N ALA A 184 -18.43 -29.07 -25.42
CA ALA A 184 -18.55 -27.71 -25.97
C ALA A 184 -20.03 -27.29 -26.12
N SER A 185 -20.79 -27.31 -25.02
CA SER A 185 -22.19 -26.88 -25.00
C SER A 185 -22.30 -25.38 -24.68
N ARG A 186 -23.35 -24.70 -25.18
CA ARG A 186 -23.66 -23.31 -24.81
C ARG A 186 -23.75 -23.10 -23.29
N GLY A 187 -24.19 -24.13 -22.56
CA GLY A 187 -24.28 -24.11 -21.10
C GLY A 187 -22.90 -24.04 -20.42
N ALA A 188 -21.89 -24.74 -20.93
CA ALA A 188 -20.54 -24.71 -20.37
C ALA A 188 -19.85 -23.35 -20.59
N LEU A 189 -20.02 -22.75 -21.77
CA LEU A 189 -19.53 -21.39 -22.05
C LEU A 189 -20.16 -20.35 -21.12
N ILE A 190 -21.46 -20.45 -20.85
CA ILE A 190 -22.16 -19.56 -19.91
C ILE A 190 -21.61 -19.74 -18.48
N ARG A 191 -21.33 -20.97 -18.04
CA ARG A 191 -20.74 -21.24 -16.71
C ARG A 191 -19.33 -20.65 -16.56
N VAL A 192 -18.50 -20.76 -17.59
CA VAL A 192 -17.15 -20.15 -17.61
C VAL A 192 -17.23 -18.63 -17.58
N LEU A 193 -18.15 -18.02 -18.34
CA LEU A 193 -18.39 -16.57 -18.32
C LEU A 193 -18.88 -16.10 -16.95
N ILE A 194 -19.81 -16.82 -16.32
CA ILE A 194 -20.28 -16.51 -14.95
C ILE A 194 -19.12 -16.62 -13.96
N ALA A 195 -18.30 -17.66 -14.04
CA ALA A 195 -17.13 -17.83 -13.17
C ALA A 195 -16.12 -16.69 -13.34
N GLY A 196 -15.84 -16.29 -14.59
CA GLY A 196 -14.99 -15.14 -14.90
C GLY A 196 -15.55 -13.83 -14.34
N VAL A 197 -16.85 -13.59 -14.51
CA VAL A 197 -17.54 -12.41 -13.95
C VAL A 197 -17.50 -12.42 -12.42
N LEU A 198 -17.69 -13.57 -11.76
CA LEU A 198 -17.62 -13.69 -10.30
C LEU A 198 -16.20 -13.45 -9.77
N LEU A 199 -15.17 -13.92 -10.49
CA LEU A 199 -13.77 -13.63 -10.16
C LEU A 199 -13.46 -12.12 -10.30
N ILE A 200 -13.93 -11.49 -11.38
CA ILE A 200 -13.81 -10.04 -11.59
C ILE A 200 -14.53 -9.28 -10.47
N LEU A 201 -15.78 -9.63 -10.16
CA LEU A 201 -16.55 -9.01 -9.07
C LEU A 201 -15.90 -9.20 -7.70
N MET A 202 -15.28 -10.37 -7.43
CA MET A 202 -14.49 -10.58 -6.21
C MET A 202 -13.24 -9.70 -6.17
N SER A 203 -12.62 -9.40 -7.31
CA SER A 203 -11.48 -8.47 -7.35
C SER A 203 -11.90 -7.03 -6.98
N PHE A 204 -13.18 -6.68 -7.23
CA PHE A 204 -13.80 -5.41 -6.81
C PHE A 204 -14.44 -5.47 -5.42
N LEU A 205 -14.48 -6.62 -4.75
CA LEU A 205 -15.05 -6.77 -3.41
C LEU A 205 -14.47 -5.75 -2.39
N PRO A 206 -13.16 -5.42 -2.39
CA PRO A 206 -12.62 -4.39 -1.50
C PRO A 206 -13.24 -3.00 -1.74
N GLN A 207 -13.55 -2.65 -2.99
CA GLN A 207 -14.20 -1.38 -3.33
C GLN A 207 -15.68 -1.37 -2.91
N ILE A 208 -16.37 -2.51 -3.05
CA ILE A 208 -17.74 -2.69 -2.61
C ILE A 208 -17.83 -2.61 -1.07
N LEU A 209 -16.90 -3.26 -0.35
CA LEU A 209 -16.85 -3.21 1.12
C LEU A 209 -16.61 -1.79 1.65
N LYS A 210 -15.74 -1.00 0.98
CA LYS A 210 -15.55 0.43 1.28
C LYS A 210 -16.85 1.23 1.15
N ARG A 211 -17.70 0.93 0.16
CA ARG A 211 -18.99 1.60 -0.07
C ARG A 211 -20.00 1.37 1.06
N PHE A 212 -19.88 0.27 1.80
CA PHE A 212 -20.73 -0.06 2.95
C PHE A 212 -20.15 0.38 4.30
N ARG A 213 -19.17 1.31 4.33
CA ARG A 213 -18.45 1.75 5.56
C ARG A 213 -17.77 0.61 6.33
N ILE A 214 -17.50 -0.52 5.68
CA ILE A 214 -16.64 -1.57 6.24
C ILE A 214 -15.20 -1.15 5.93
N SER A 215 -14.45 -0.74 6.96
CA SER A 215 -13.08 -0.26 6.81
C SER A 215 -12.15 -1.38 6.35
N VAL A 216 -11.75 -1.34 5.08
CA VAL A 216 -10.66 -2.16 4.54
C VAL A 216 -9.35 -1.47 4.93
N PRO A 217 -8.47 -2.08 5.74
CA PRO A 217 -7.20 -1.45 6.12
C PRO A 217 -6.36 -1.14 4.88
N GLY A 218 -5.87 0.09 4.73
CA GLY A 218 -5.13 0.55 3.54
C GLY A 218 -3.93 -0.33 3.17
N ALA A 219 -3.28 -0.94 4.17
CA ALA A 219 -2.13 -1.82 3.96
C ALA A 219 -2.47 -3.18 3.31
N ALA A 220 -3.75 -3.56 3.19
CA ALA A 220 -4.15 -4.70 2.35
C ALA A 220 -3.88 -4.48 0.85
N ALA A 221 -3.88 -3.23 0.38
CA ALA A 221 -3.46 -2.86 -0.97
C ALA A 221 -1.92 -2.87 -1.12
N GLY A 222 -1.19 -2.52 -0.06
CA GLY A 222 0.28 -2.55 -0.04
C GLY A 222 0.89 -3.96 -0.05
N VAL A 223 0.18 -4.96 0.49
CA VAL A 223 0.55 -6.39 0.37
C VAL A 223 0.36 -6.88 -1.08
N LEU A 224 -0.67 -6.39 -1.77
CA LEU A 224 -0.91 -6.65 -3.19
C LEU A 224 0.23 -6.14 -4.06
N PHE A 225 0.64 -4.89 -3.84
CA PHE A 225 1.68 -4.23 -4.63
C PHE A 225 3.05 -4.89 -4.45
N GLY A 226 3.44 -5.19 -3.21
CA GLY A 226 4.74 -5.82 -2.91
C GLY A 226 4.91 -7.25 -3.45
N LEU A 227 3.81 -7.94 -3.78
CA LEU A 227 3.83 -9.31 -4.30
C LEU A 227 3.69 -9.35 -5.83
N LEU A 228 3.06 -8.34 -6.43
CA LEU A 228 3.02 -8.14 -7.88
C LEU A 228 4.30 -7.49 -8.42
N SER A 229 5.05 -6.76 -7.58
CA SER A 229 6.30 -6.08 -7.96
C SER A 229 7.55 -6.97 -7.90
N TRP A 230 7.42 -8.31 -7.89
CA TRP A 230 8.57 -9.22 -7.91
C TRP A 230 9.20 -9.27 -9.32
N PRO A 231 10.44 -8.78 -9.53
CA PRO A 231 11.14 -8.98 -10.78
C PRO A 231 11.68 -10.42 -10.78
N GLY A 232 11.08 -11.26 -11.62
CA GLY A 232 11.63 -12.57 -11.94
C GLY A 232 12.95 -12.40 -12.69
N GLY A 233 14.07 -12.52 -11.98
CA GLY A 233 15.38 -12.76 -12.57
C GLY A 233 16.23 -11.50 -12.79
N ALA A 234 17.23 -11.32 -11.93
CA ALA A 234 18.46 -10.63 -12.29
C ALA A 234 19.63 -11.52 -11.84
N LEU A 235 20.00 -12.48 -12.71
CA LEU A 235 21.31 -13.09 -12.65
C LEU A 235 22.27 -12.16 -13.40
N GLY A 236 23.16 -11.55 -12.61
CA GLY A 236 24.40 -10.94 -13.07
C GLY A 236 24.24 -9.58 -13.74
N GLN A 237 24.75 -8.55 -13.07
CA GLN A 237 25.78 -7.70 -13.67
C GLN A 237 26.48 -6.80 -12.64
N THR A 238 27.81 -6.90 -12.68
CA THR A 238 28.82 -5.85 -12.54
C THR A 238 28.52 -4.63 -11.67
N ARG A 239 29.34 -4.49 -10.61
CA ARG A 239 29.63 -3.21 -9.93
C ARG A 239 29.98 -2.13 -10.98
N GLY A 240 29.19 -1.07 -11.04
CA GLY A 240 29.50 0.12 -11.85
C GLY A 240 28.56 1.29 -11.53
N ALA A 241 29.16 2.38 -11.03
CA ALA A 241 28.60 3.70 -10.71
C ALA A 241 27.64 3.80 -9.51
N GLU A 242 27.87 4.80 -8.65
CA GLU A 242 26.94 5.20 -7.60
C GLU A 242 25.62 5.68 -8.20
N PRO A 243 24.47 5.40 -7.56
CA PRO A 243 23.17 5.90 -8.01
C PRO A 243 23.15 7.43 -7.92
N VAL A 244 23.04 8.12 -9.06
CA VAL A 244 23.00 9.58 -9.09
C VAL A 244 21.55 10.02 -9.17
N LEU A 245 20.94 10.31 -8.01
CA LEU A 245 19.70 11.08 -7.97
C LEU A 245 19.95 12.50 -8.52
N PRO A 246 18.94 13.13 -9.15
CA PRO A 246 19.11 14.43 -9.77
C PRO A 246 19.39 15.51 -8.73
N ASP A 247 20.32 16.41 -9.06
CA ASP A 247 20.53 17.63 -8.28
C ASP A 247 19.26 18.52 -8.27
N HIS A 248 18.99 19.11 -7.11
CA HIS A 248 17.83 19.94 -6.84
C HIS A 248 18.11 21.45 -6.98
N GLY A 249 19.33 21.87 -7.30
CA GLY A 249 19.71 23.29 -7.38
C GLY A 249 18.86 24.10 -8.38
N GLY A 250 18.52 23.51 -9.53
CA GLY A 250 17.61 24.16 -10.49
C GLY A 250 16.18 24.35 -9.95
N PHE A 251 15.75 23.52 -8.99
CA PHE A 251 14.46 23.71 -8.30
C PHE A 251 14.58 24.78 -7.22
N THR A 252 15.69 24.81 -6.45
CA THR A 252 15.99 25.90 -5.50
C THR A 252 15.94 27.26 -6.20
N MET A 253 16.65 27.43 -7.33
CA MET A 253 16.63 28.70 -8.08
C MET A 253 15.22 29.12 -8.53
N LEU A 254 14.36 28.15 -8.85
CA LEU A 254 12.97 28.43 -9.19
C LEU A 254 12.18 28.87 -7.96
N LEU A 255 12.33 28.14 -6.84
CA LEU A 255 11.66 28.45 -5.58
C LEU A 255 12.06 29.84 -5.06
N GLU A 256 13.35 30.19 -5.10
CA GLU A 256 13.86 31.53 -4.76
C GLU A 256 13.23 32.65 -5.58
N ALA A 257 12.85 32.38 -6.82
CA ALA A 257 12.23 33.38 -7.68
C ALA A 257 10.74 33.59 -7.39
N VAL A 258 10.03 32.56 -6.89
CA VAL A 258 8.55 32.54 -6.85
C VAL A 258 7.97 32.40 -5.45
N VAL A 259 8.77 32.05 -4.46
CA VAL A 259 8.33 31.93 -3.06
C VAL A 259 8.70 33.21 -2.32
N VAL A 260 7.68 33.89 -1.80
CA VAL A 260 7.80 35.14 -1.04
C VAL A 260 7.14 34.97 0.34
N PRO A 261 7.36 35.87 1.31
CA PRO A 261 6.80 35.73 2.66
C PRO A 261 5.26 35.56 2.68
N GLU A 262 4.55 36.14 1.72
CA GLU A 262 3.09 36.08 1.61
C GLU A 262 2.57 34.77 0.97
N GLY A 263 3.45 33.95 0.38
CA GLY A 263 3.08 32.70 -0.30
C GLY A 263 3.83 32.47 -1.59
N VAL A 264 3.17 31.90 -2.60
CA VAL A 264 3.75 31.61 -3.90
C VAL A 264 3.21 32.60 -4.93
N ASP A 265 4.09 33.27 -5.67
CA ASP A 265 3.74 34.07 -6.85
C ASP A 265 3.47 33.12 -8.03
N TYR A 266 2.22 32.66 -8.13
CA TYR A 266 1.80 31.77 -9.20
C TYR A 266 1.78 32.45 -10.58
N SER A 267 1.76 33.79 -10.64
CA SER A 267 1.86 34.53 -11.89
C SER A 267 3.27 34.46 -12.46
N ASP A 268 4.30 34.72 -11.64
CA ASP A 268 5.70 34.58 -12.06
C ASP A 268 6.06 33.10 -12.29
N LEU A 269 5.58 32.19 -11.43
CA LEU A 269 5.76 30.75 -11.64
C LEU A 269 5.15 30.28 -12.97
N LYS A 270 4.01 30.85 -13.39
CA LYS A 270 3.42 30.55 -14.71
C LYS A 270 4.30 31.05 -15.84
N ALA A 271 4.94 32.21 -15.71
CA ALA A 271 5.92 32.70 -16.68
C ALA A 271 7.17 31.79 -16.74
N ARG A 272 7.54 31.17 -15.61
CA ARG A 272 8.68 30.25 -15.44
C ARG A 272 8.31 28.77 -15.54
N HIS A 273 7.13 28.43 -16.06
CA HIS A 273 6.66 27.04 -16.10
C HIS A 273 7.58 26.10 -16.89
N GLY A 274 8.40 26.66 -17.80
CA GLY A 274 9.46 25.92 -18.50
C GLY A 274 10.52 25.34 -17.55
N ASP A 275 10.96 26.12 -16.56
CA ASP A 275 11.97 25.71 -15.59
C ASP A 275 11.45 24.60 -14.68
N LEU A 276 10.19 24.74 -14.23
CA LEU A 276 9.50 23.71 -13.45
C LEU A 276 9.36 22.41 -14.24
N LYS A 277 8.96 22.48 -15.51
CA LYS A 277 8.86 21.29 -16.38
C LYS A 277 10.21 20.63 -16.63
N ALA A 278 11.29 21.41 -16.76
CA ALA A 278 12.62 20.86 -16.91
C ALA A 278 13.05 20.08 -15.65
N TYR A 279 12.71 20.59 -14.47
CA TYR A 279 12.95 19.88 -13.21
C TYR A 279 12.12 18.60 -13.08
N LEU A 280 10.80 18.68 -13.35
CA LEU A 280 9.93 17.50 -13.37
C LEU A 280 10.40 16.43 -14.36
N GLY A 281 10.94 16.83 -15.51
CA GLY A 281 11.54 15.91 -16.47
C GLY A 281 12.74 15.13 -15.90
N ARG A 282 13.56 15.77 -15.05
CA ARG A 282 14.65 15.08 -14.34
C ARG A 282 14.10 14.07 -13.34
N LEU A 283 13.10 14.45 -12.54
CA LEU A 283 12.44 13.56 -11.58
C LEU A 283 11.78 12.35 -12.28
N ALA A 284 11.14 12.58 -13.42
CA ALA A 284 10.52 11.53 -14.23
C ALA A 284 11.53 10.51 -14.77
N SER A 285 12.75 10.95 -15.07
CA SER A 285 13.81 10.13 -15.68
C SER A 285 14.56 9.22 -14.70
N VAL A 286 14.35 9.39 -13.39
CA VAL A 286 15.01 8.58 -12.37
C VAL A 286 14.52 7.13 -12.43
N ALA A 287 15.45 6.17 -12.41
CA ALA A 287 15.08 4.77 -12.36
C ALA A 287 14.78 4.32 -10.92
N ASP A 288 13.84 3.40 -10.76
CA ASP A 288 13.54 2.80 -9.45
C ASP A 288 14.78 2.17 -8.78
N ALA A 289 15.72 1.66 -9.58
CA ALA A 289 16.97 1.09 -9.08
C ALA A 289 17.87 2.15 -8.41
N ASP A 290 17.93 3.36 -8.95
CA ASP A 290 18.73 4.45 -8.41
C ASP A 290 18.15 4.95 -7.08
N LEU A 291 16.82 5.10 -7.01
CA LEU A 291 16.12 5.39 -5.76
C LEU A 291 16.31 4.27 -4.73
N GLY A 292 16.24 3.01 -5.15
CA GLY A 292 16.44 1.86 -4.26
C GLY A 292 17.83 1.80 -3.65
N ALA A 293 18.85 2.26 -4.38
CA ALA A 293 20.23 2.28 -3.94
C ALA A 293 20.61 3.55 -3.13
N ALA A 294 19.83 4.62 -3.22
CA ALA A 294 20.04 5.85 -2.44
C ALA A 294 19.75 5.65 -0.93
N SER A 295 20.36 6.51 -0.11
CA SER A 295 20.12 6.54 1.33
C SER A 295 18.67 6.95 1.66
N GLN A 296 18.24 6.69 2.90
CA GLN A 296 16.89 7.07 3.33
C GLN A 296 16.66 8.59 3.23
N ALA A 297 17.66 9.39 3.60
CA ALA A 297 17.58 10.85 3.52
C ALA A 297 17.48 11.33 2.06
N GLU A 298 18.32 10.82 1.16
CA GLU A 298 18.26 11.18 -0.25
C GLU A 298 16.92 10.81 -0.90
N ARG A 299 16.38 9.63 -0.57
CA ARG A 299 15.03 9.24 -1.03
C ARG A 299 13.95 10.17 -0.49
N LEU A 300 14.01 10.52 0.79
CA LEU A 300 12.99 11.34 1.42
C LEU A 300 13.02 12.77 0.86
N ALA A 301 14.21 13.36 0.73
CA ALA A 301 14.41 14.65 0.07
C ALA A 301 13.88 14.65 -1.37
N PHE A 302 14.20 13.61 -2.15
CA PHE A 302 13.69 13.45 -3.52
C PHE A 302 12.16 13.48 -3.56
N TRP A 303 11.49 12.71 -2.70
CA TRP A 303 10.03 12.60 -2.72
C TRP A 303 9.33 13.85 -2.18
N ILE A 304 9.88 14.52 -1.17
CA ILE A 304 9.35 15.82 -0.69
C ILE A 304 9.42 16.85 -1.82
N ASN A 305 10.56 16.95 -2.49
CA ASN A 305 10.70 17.86 -3.63
C ASN A 305 9.76 17.49 -4.78
N ALA A 306 9.58 16.19 -5.04
CA ALA A 306 8.65 15.72 -6.06
C ALA A 306 7.20 16.12 -5.72
N TYR A 307 6.75 15.91 -4.49
CA TYR A 307 5.42 16.34 -4.03
C TYR A 307 5.19 17.82 -4.30
N ASN A 308 6.11 18.66 -3.81
CA ASN A 308 6.02 20.12 -3.93
C ASN A 308 6.04 20.57 -5.40
N ALA A 309 6.97 20.06 -6.21
CA ALA A 309 7.05 20.41 -7.63
C ALA A 309 5.83 19.96 -8.44
N CYS A 310 5.31 18.77 -8.16
CA CYS A 310 4.08 18.27 -8.78
C CYS A 310 2.87 19.14 -8.39
N MET A 311 2.79 19.58 -7.14
CA MET A 311 1.69 20.42 -6.66
C MET A 311 1.72 21.79 -7.32
N LEU A 312 2.91 22.41 -7.38
CA LEU A 312 3.15 23.67 -8.08
C LEU A 312 2.74 23.56 -9.56
N ASP A 313 3.16 22.52 -10.27
CA ASP A 313 2.80 22.31 -11.67
C ASP A 313 1.29 22.09 -11.84
N ARG A 314 0.66 21.34 -10.92
CA ARG A 314 -0.78 21.13 -10.93
C ARG A 314 -1.54 22.45 -10.80
N VAL A 315 -1.12 23.34 -9.90
CA VAL A 315 -1.74 24.66 -9.73
C VAL A 315 -1.50 25.54 -10.95
N VAL A 316 -0.26 25.65 -11.43
CA VAL A 316 0.13 26.53 -12.54
C VAL A 316 -0.63 26.22 -13.82
N ARG A 317 -0.83 24.92 -14.12
CA ARG A 317 -1.64 24.48 -15.27
C ARG A 317 -3.10 24.94 -15.20
N HIS A 318 -3.59 25.27 -14.00
CA HIS A 318 -4.95 25.73 -13.74
C HIS A 318 -4.99 27.19 -13.25
N TYR A 319 -3.87 27.92 -13.32
CA TYR A 319 -3.79 29.29 -12.83
C TYR A 319 -4.12 30.33 -13.92
N PRO A 320 -4.93 31.37 -13.66
CA PRO A 320 -5.63 31.62 -12.40
C PRO A 320 -6.72 30.55 -12.17
N ILE A 321 -6.91 30.14 -10.90
CA ILE A 321 -7.98 29.19 -10.55
C ILE A 321 -9.32 29.92 -10.69
N GLU A 322 -9.83 29.94 -11.91
CA GLU A 322 -11.08 30.63 -12.23
C GLU A 322 -12.27 29.90 -11.61
N ARG A 323 -13.30 30.69 -11.26
CA ARG A 323 -14.62 30.17 -10.89
C ARG A 323 -15.12 29.29 -12.03
N ALA A 324 -14.99 27.98 -11.89
CA ALA A 324 -15.53 27.03 -12.86
C ALA A 324 -16.99 27.39 -13.19
N GLY A 325 -17.29 27.66 -14.46
CA GLY A 325 -18.64 28.01 -14.91
C GLY A 325 -19.63 26.85 -14.79
N GLY A 326 -20.94 27.15 -14.82
CA GLY A 326 -22.00 26.13 -14.88
C GLY A 326 -22.16 25.29 -13.60
N LEU A 327 -22.31 23.97 -13.75
CA LEU A 327 -22.56 23.02 -12.65
C LEU A 327 -21.45 23.00 -11.59
N ALA A 328 -20.21 23.29 -11.97
CA ALA A 328 -19.07 23.27 -11.05
C ALA A 328 -19.16 24.40 -10.01
N ARG A 329 -19.68 25.58 -10.38
CA ARG A 329 -19.96 26.67 -9.43
C ARG A 329 -20.98 26.26 -8.37
N LEU A 330 -22.05 25.57 -8.80
CA LEU A 330 -23.09 25.08 -7.89
C LEU A 330 -22.53 24.00 -6.97
N LYS A 331 -21.76 23.05 -7.50
CA LYS A 331 -21.09 22.00 -6.71
C LYS A 331 -20.14 22.59 -5.66
N ASN A 332 -19.35 23.59 -6.04
CA ASN A 332 -18.41 24.24 -5.13
C ASN A 332 -19.14 25.05 -4.05
N ALA A 333 -20.22 25.76 -4.41
CA ALA A 333 -21.04 26.48 -3.45
C ALA A 333 -21.75 25.54 -2.45
N VAL A 334 -22.31 24.42 -2.93
CA VAL A 334 -22.95 23.40 -2.09
C VAL A 334 -21.94 22.71 -1.18
N ALA A 335 -20.71 22.51 -1.65
CA ALA A 335 -19.62 21.91 -0.86
C ALA A 335 -18.89 22.92 0.05
N GLY A 336 -19.33 24.18 0.12
CA GLY A 336 -18.70 25.21 0.96
C GLY A 336 -17.28 25.59 0.55
N ARG A 337 -16.88 25.34 -0.70
CA ARG A 337 -15.51 25.57 -1.17
C ARG A 337 -15.28 27.05 -1.51
N PRO A 338 -14.24 27.70 -0.97
CA PRO A 338 -13.98 29.10 -1.24
C PRO A 338 -13.62 29.34 -2.72
N ALA A 339 -13.75 30.59 -3.16
CA ALA A 339 -13.23 31.00 -4.47
C ALA A 339 -11.70 30.96 -4.45
N ASN A 340 -11.07 30.75 -5.62
CA ASN A 340 -9.61 30.63 -5.73
C ASN A 340 -9.05 29.55 -4.78
N SER A 341 -9.64 28.35 -4.81
CA SER A 341 -9.28 27.25 -3.91
C SER A 341 -8.71 26.08 -4.69
N VAL A 342 -7.72 25.40 -4.11
CA VAL A 342 -7.11 24.19 -4.68
C VAL A 342 -8.15 23.11 -5.01
N TRP A 343 -9.25 23.02 -4.25
CA TRP A 343 -10.35 22.08 -4.48
C TRP A 343 -11.18 22.35 -5.73
N GLN A 344 -10.95 23.46 -6.43
CA GLN A 344 -11.57 23.75 -7.72
C GLN A 344 -10.86 23.05 -8.88
N ILE A 345 -9.63 22.56 -8.66
CA ILE A 345 -8.93 21.68 -9.59
C ILE A 345 -9.53 20.27 -9.44
N SER A 346 -10.05 19.70 -10.53
CA SER A 346 -10.61 18.34 -10.49
C SER A 346 -9.53 17.35 -10.08
N ASP A 347 -9.83 16.43 -9.16
CA ASP A 347 -8.94 15.33 -8.77
C ASP A 347 -7.53 15.83 -8.41
N VAL A 348 -7.46 16.97 -7.71
CA VAL A 348 -6.20 17.67 -7.40
C VAL A 348 -5.21 16.78 -6.65
N PHE A 349 -5.70 15.97 -5.70
CA PHE A 349 -4.86 15.04 -4.93
C PHE A 349 -4.88 13.61 -5.45
N THR A 350 -6.02 13.14 -5.97
CA THR A 350 -6.26 11.74 -6.35
C THR A 350 -5.89 11.39 -7.80
N GLY A 351 -5.89 12.38 -8.70
CA GLY A 351 -5.63 12.16 -10.12
C GLY A 351 -4.13 12.10 -10.40
N ALA A 352 -3.67 11.06 -11.09
CA ALA A 352 -2.29 11.00 -11.57
C ALA A 352 -2.04 12.14 -12.58
N HIS A 353 -1.03 12.97 -12.32
CA HIS A 353 -0.79 14.20 -13.10
C HIS A 353 0.68 14.57 -13.26
N CYS A 354 1.58 13.86 -12.59
CA CYS A 354 2.98 14.17 -12.52
C CYS A 354 3.80 12.89 -12.68
N ALA A 355 4.68 12.84 -13.68
CA ALA A 355 5.56 11.71 -13.88
C ALA A 355 6.78 11.84 -12.94
N VAL A 356 6.99 10.84 -12.08
CA VAL A 356 8.12 10.78 -11.14
C VAL A 356 8.59 9.34 -11.05
N ALA A 357 9.91 9.14 -11.15
CA ALA A 357 10.54 7.83 -11.12
C ALA A 357 9.91 6.83 -12.12
N GLY A 358 9.79 7.23 -13.39
CA GLY A 358 9.27 6.38 -14.46
C GLY A 358 7.77 6.06 -14.43
N ALA A 359 6.99 6.63 -13.52
CA ALA A 359 5.54 6.39 -13.43
C ALA A 359 4.74 7.67 -13.19
N ASP A 360 3.51 7.71 -13.68
CA ASP A 360 2.55 8.78 -13.38
C ASP A 360 2.03 8.63 -11.96
N ARG A 361 2.19 9.67 -11.15
CA ARG A 361 1.84 9.70 -9.73
C ARG A 361 0.76 10.73 -9.43
N SER A 362 0.01 10.47 -8.37
CA SER A 362 -0.91 11.40 -7.71
C SER A 362 -0.30 11.97 -6.43
N GLN A 363 -0.87 13.05 -5.88
CA GLN A 363 -0.34 13.60 -4.61
C GLN A 363 -0.65 12.67 -3.44
N ASP A 364 -1.83 12.06 -3.44
CA ASP A 364 -2.20 11.07 -2.43
C ASP A 364 -1.22 9.90 -2.44
N GLU A 365 -0.80 9.43 -3.61
CA GLU A 365 0.17 8.34 -3.73
C GLU A 365 1.54 8.74 -3.17
N ILE A 366 2.08 9.89 -3.59
CA ILE A 366 3.38 10.37 -3.10
C ILE A 366 3.34 10.55 -1.58
N GLU A 367 2.29 11.14 -1.03
CA GLU A 367 2.19 11.39 0.41
C GLU A 367 1.90 10.12 1.22
N HIS A 368 0.85 9.38 0.86
CA HIS A 368 0.32 8.30 1.69
C HIS A 368 0.97 6.95 1.43
N GLU A 369 1.42 6.69 0.21
CA GLU A 369 1.95 5.39 -0.18
C GLU A 369 3.49 5.38 -0.24
N ILE A 370 4.12 6.54 -0.32
CA ILE A 370 5.58 6.67 -0.46
C ILE A 370 6.22 7.37 0.74
N ILE A 371 5.94 8.67 0.97
CA ILE A 371 6.64 9.48 1.98
C ILE A 371 6.25 9.09 3.41
N ARG A 372 4.95 9.04 3.73
CA ARG A 372 4.48 8.71 5.09
C ARG A 372 4.99 7.34 5.60
N PRO A 373 5.00 6.27 4.78
CA PRO A 373 5.61 4.99 5.17
C PRO A 373 7.11 5.05 5.49
N MET A 374 7.83 6.12 5.11
CA MET A 374 9.24 6.30 5.49
C MET A 374 9.42 6.66 6.97
N GLY A 375 8.33 7.02 7.67
CA GLY A 375 8.26 7.05 9.14
C GLY A 375 8.74 8.34 9.81
N ASP A 376 9.04 9.38 9.04
CA ASP A 376 9.42 10.69 9.59
C ASP A 376 8.19 11.62 9.64
N PRO A 377 7.67 11.99 10.83
CA PRO A 377 6.51 12.87 10.93
C PRO A 377 6.81 14.32 10.50
N ARG A 378 8.08 14.72 10.40
CA ARG A 378 8.47 16.10 10.02
C ARG A 378 8.12 16.46 8.58
N ILE A 379 7.79 15.46 7.76
CA ILE A 379 7.30 15.64 6.38
C ILE A 379 6.07 16.55 6.32
N HIS A 380 5.24 16.54 7.36
CA HIS A 380 4.02 17.34 7.46
C HIS A 380 4.28 18.84 7.63
N PHE A 381 5.54 19.24 7.78
CA PHE A 381 6.00 20.64 7.77
C PHE A 381 6.79 20.98 6.50
N ALA A 382 7.02 20.01 5.62
CA ALA A 382 7.89 20.11 4.45
C ALA A 382 7.14 20.01 3.12
N ILE A 383 5.97 19.38 3.12
CA ILE A 383 5.11 19.28 1.94
C ILE A 383 4.02 20.36 1.96
N ASN A 384 3.81 20.99 0.80
CA ASN A 384 2.85 22.09 0.64
C ASN A 384 1.77 21.74 -0.38
N CYS A 385 0.53 21.72 0.09
CA CYS A 385 -0.67 21.42 -0.68
C CYS A 385 -1.28 22.64 -1.42
N ALA A 386 -0.55 23.75 -1.51
CA ALA A 386 -0.93 25.03 -2.13
C ALA A 386 -2.10 25.79 -1.47
N ALA A 387 -2.58 25.36 -0.31
CA ALA A 387 -3.57 26.13 0.47
C ALA A 387 -2.89 27.11 1.44
N VAL A 388 -3.58 28.21 1.78
CA VAL A 388 -3.11 29.24 2.73
C VAL A 388 -2.75 28.63 4.09
N SER A 389 -3.53 27.66 4.56
CA SER A 389 -3.24 26.99 5.83
C SER A 389 -2.28 25.80 5.71
N CYS A 390 -1.72 25.46 4.54
CA CYS A 390 -0.62 24.48 4.49
C CYS A 390 0.62 25.07 5.18
N PRO A 391 1.53 24.24 5.73
CA PRO A 391 2.86 24.71 6.13
C PRO A 391 3.51 25.50 4.98
N PRO A 392 4.15 26.66 5.25
CA PRO A 392 4.72 27.49 4.21
C PRO A 392 5.71 26.71 3.34
N LEU A 393 5.58 26.84 2.02
CA LEU A 393 6.63 26.40 1.11
C LEU A 393 7.82 27.34 1.28
N VAL A 394 9.03 26.79 1.38
CA VAL A 394 10.26 27.59 1.50
C VAL A 394 10.95 27.75 0.15
N ALA A 395 11.76 28.79 0.04
CA ALA A 395 12.55 29.14 -1.15
C ALA A 395 13.78 28.22 -1.37
N GLU A 396 13.68 26.95 -0.99
CA GLU A 396 14.82 26.02 -0.99
C GLU A 396 14.33 24.59 -1.20
N ALA A 397 15.03 23.83 -2.06
CA ALA A 397 14.77 22.41 -2.23
C ALA A 397 15.50 21.56 -1.18
N TYR A 398 14.91 20.42 -0.83
CA TYR A 398 15.50 19.52 0.15
C TYR A 398 16.67 18.73 -0.45
N THR A 399 17.74 18.50 0.30
CA THR A 399 18.88 17.67 -0.14
C THR A 399 19.10 16.52 0.84
N GLY A 400 19.58 15.37 0.36
CA GLY A 400 19.85 14.24 1.26
C GLY A 400 20.92 14.54 2.32
N ALA A 401 21.85 15.47 2.02
CA ALA A 401 22.93 15.85 2.93
C ALA A 401 22.45 16.76 4.07
N GLU A 402 21.46 17.62 3.82
CA GLU A 402 20.98 18.66 4.75
C GLU A 402 19.58 18.35 5.29
N LEU A 403 18.96 17.24 4.86
CA LEU A 403 17.55 16.95 5.12
C LEU A 403 17.17 17.02 6.60
N GLU A 404 18.00 16.50 7.49
CA GLU A 404 17.71 16.49 8.92
C GLU A 404 17.62 17.92 9.49
N ASP A 405 18.58 18.77 9.13
CA ASP A 405 18.63 20.16 9.58
C ASP A 405 17.50 20.97 8.95
N GLN A 406 17.23 20.77 7.65
CA GLN A 406 16.09 21.37 6.95
C GLN A 406 14.77 20.94 7.60
N LEU A 407 14.65 19.64 7.91
CA LEU A 407 13.65 18.96 8.74
C LEU A 407 13.27 19.75 9.98
N ASP A 408 14.25 19.82 10.87
CA ASP A 408 14.12 20.42 12.18
C ASP A 408 13.85 21.93 12.08
N GLU A 409 14.45 22.61 11.11
CA GLU A 409 14.20 24.03 10.91
C GLU A 409 12.77 24.32 10.47
N ARG A 410 12.14 23.45 9.64
CA ARG A 410 10.72 23.60 9.31
C ARG A 410 9.83 23.47 10.53
N VAL A 411 10.14 22.55 11.45
CA VAL A 411 9.39 22.42 12.70
C VAL A 411 9.53 23.67 13.57
N ARG A 412 10.77 24.17 13.75
CA ARG A 412 11.03 25.38 14.55
C ARG A 412 10.35 26.62 13.94
N ALA A 413 10.42 26.78 12.62
CA ALA A 413 9.75 27.87 11.92
C ALA A 413 8.22 27.79 12.08
N PHE A 414 7.66 26.58 12.00
CA PHE A 414 6.23 26.36 12.23
C PHE A 414 5.82 26.70 13.67
N MET A 415 6.63 26.36 14.68
CA MET A 415 6.37 26.73 16.08
C MET A 415 6.47 28.24 16.32
N ALA A 416 7.34 28.94 15.58
CA ALA A 416 7.49 30.38 15.67
C ALA A 416 6.33 31.16 15.01
N ASP A 417 5.55 30.52 14.15
CA ASP A 417 4.43 31.15 13.45
C ASP A 417 3.11 31.00 14.23
N THR A 418 2.65 32.10 14.82
CA THR A 418 1.37 32.17 15.56
C THR A 418 0.12 31.90 14.72
N ALA A 419 0.22 31.87 13.38
CA ALA A 419 -0.86 31.42 12.50
C ALA A 419 -0.99 29.88 12.49
N HIS A 420 0.03 29.16 12.94
CA HIS A 420 0.13 27.70 12.87
C HIS A 420 0.36 27.03 14.23
N TYR A 421 0.91 27.75 15.20
CA TYR A 421 1.22 27.26 16.54
C TYR A 421 1.00 28.33 17.60
N ARG A 422 0.18 28.05 18.61
CA ARG A 422 0.03 28.88 19.81
C ARG A 422 -0.07 28.01 21.05
N LEU A 423 0.72 28.34 22.07
CA LEU A 423 0.66 27.71 23.37
C LEU A 423 0.42 28.77 24.43
N ASP A 424 -0.78 28.80 25.02
CA ASP A 424 -1.14 29.73 26.09
C ASP A 424 -2.18 29.10 27.02
N GLY A 425 -2.14 29.44 28.30
CA GLY A 425 -3.17 29.08 29.28
C GLY A 425 -3.51 27.58 29.39
N GLY A 426 -2.54 26.68 29.15
CA GLY A 426 -2.78 25.23 29.14
C GLY A 426 -3.50 24.73 27.89
N THR A 427 -3.47 25.49 26.79
CA THR A 427 -4.00 25.08 25.50
C THR A 427 -2.93 25.18 24.42
N LEU A 428 -2.67 24.07 23.74
CA LEU A 428 -1.88 23.99 22.52
C LEU A 428 -2.83 24.08 21.32
N GLN A 429 -2.89 25.23 20.66
CA GLN A 429 -3.64 25.41 19.42
C GLN A 429 -2.70 25.27 18.22
N VAL A 430 -2.96 24.31 17.34
CA VAL A 430 -2.07 23.97 16.22
C VAL A 430 -2.80 23.80 14.89
N ASN A 431 -2.07 23.78 13.78
CA ASN A 431 -2.65 23.64 12.45
C ASN A 431 -3.49 22.36 12.31
N LYS A 432 -4.63 22.46 11.62
CA LYS A 432 -5.59 21.35 11.38
C LYS A 432 -4.99 20.15 10.65
N VAL A 433 -3.91 20.33 9.88
CA VAL A 433 -3.16 19.21 9.26
C VAL A 433 -2.72 18.20 10.32
N LEU A 434 -2.34 18.66 11.51
CA LEU A 434 -1.89 17.80 12.61
C LEU A 434 -3.05 17.03 13.28
N ASP A 435 -4.30 17.42 13.06
CA ASP A 435 -5.49 16.61 13.42
C ASP A 435 -5.65 15.45 12.42
N TRP A 436 -5.66 15.77 11.12
CA TRP A 436 -5.83 14.77 10.05
C TRP A 436 -4.73 13.71 10.04
N PHE A 437 -3.50 14.12 10.36
CA PHE A 437 -2.33 13.25 10.44
C PHE A 437 -1.88 12.97 11.87
N GLY A 438 -2.74 13.19 12.87
CA GLY A 438 -2.39 13.00 14.28
C GLY A 438 -1.88 11.58 14.59
N SER A 439 -2.28 10.57 13.83
CA SER A 439 -1.77 9.20 13.96
C SER A 439 -0.25 9.09 13.76
N ASP A 440 0.33 9.95 12.92
CA ASP A 440 1.75 9.92 12.57
C ASP A 440 2.60 10.45 13.74
N PHE A 441 1.98 11.21 14.64
CA PHE A 441 2.58 11.73 15.86
C PHE A 441 2.25 10.88 17.10
N GLY A 442 1.31 9.93 17.02
CA GLY A 442 0.82 9.17 18.17
C GLY A 442 -0.40 9.79 18.87
N GLY A 443 -1.15 10.64 18.18
CA GLY A 443 -2.31 11.36 18.69
C GLY A 443 -1.91 12.66 19.43
N PRO A 444 -2.86 13.31 20.13
CA PRO A 444 -2.62 14.58 20.83
C PRO A 444 -1.44 14.55 21.81
N GLU A 445 -1.32 13.49 22.61
CA GLU A 445 -0.20 13.34 23.56
C GLU A 445 1.15 13.16 22.86
N GLY A 446 1.15 12.39 21.77
CA GLY A 446 2.35 12.22 20.95
C GLY A 446 2.75 13.51 20.22
N LEU A 447 1.78 14.34 19.85
CA LEU A 447 2.03 15.66 19.27
C LEU A 447 2.64 16.63 20.29
N LYS A 448 2.16 16.63 21.54
CA LYS A 448 2.80 17.37 22.64
C LYS A 448 4.23 16.90 22.88
N ALA A 449 4.44 15.58 22.94
CA ALA A 449 5.77 14.98 23.10
C ALA A 449 6.70 15.22 21.89
N PHE A 450 6.16 15.41 20.70
CA PHE A 450 6.92 15.79 19.52
C PHE A 450 7.42 17.25 19.66
N PHE A 451 6.53 18.20 19.94
CA PHE A 451 6.92 19.61 20.08
C PHE A 451 7.81 19.86 21.30
N SER A 452 7.69 19.09 22.38
CA SER A 452 8.54 19.25 23.57
C SER A 452 10.03 18.95 23.30
N GLN A 453 10.34 18.26 22.20
CA GLN A 453 11.71 18.04 21.74
C GLN A 453 12.34 19.31 21.14
N TYR A 454 11.51 20.24 20.66
CA TYR A 454 11.92 21.51 20.05
C TYR A 454 11.75 22.72 20.99
N ALA A 455 10.93 22.59 22.03
CA ALA A 455 10.68 23.63 23.02
C ALA A 455 11.73 23.65 24.16
N SER A 456 11.78 24.77 24.88
CA SER A 456 12.61 24.90 26.09
C SER A 456 11.93 25.76 27.16
N GLY A 457 12.37 25.62 28.42
CA GLY A 457 11.82 26.39 29.55
C GLY A 457 10.31 26.16 29.75
N LEU A 458 9.58 27.25 29.98
CA LEU A 458 8.15 27.22 30.28
C LEU A 458 7.31 26.57 29.16
N GLU A 459 7.66 26.79 27.89
CA GLU A 459 6.96 26.19 26.76
C GLU A 459 7.03 24.66 26.82
N LYS A 460 8.22 24.12 27.13
CA LYS A 460 8.42 22.69 27.31
C LYS A 460 7.64 22.15 28.50
N GLU A 461 7.67 22.84 29.63
CA GLU A 461 6.90 22.47 30.83
C GLU A 461 5.39 22.40 30.52
N MET A 462 4.86 23.37 29.80
CA MET A 462 3.45 23.39 29.38
C MET A 462 3.11 22.26 28.41
N LEU A 463 4.00 21.91 27.47
CA LEU A 463 3.79 20.78 26.55
C LEU A 463 3.83 19.43 27.28
N GLU A 464 4.67 19.29 28.29
CA GLU A 464 4.78 18.06 29.09
C GLU A 464 3.67 17.92 30.14
N ASP A 465 2.87 18.98 30.36
CA ASP A 465 1.70 18.94 31.24
C ASP A 465 0.59 18.05 30.63
N PRO A 466 0.14 17.00 31.35
CA PRO A 466 -0.95 16.14 30.88
C PRO A 466 -2.28 16.89 30.72
N ASP A 467 -2.50 17.99 31.45
CA ASP A 467 -3.73 18.77 31.41
C ASP A 467 -3.75 19.78 30.24
N THR A 468 -2.64 19.94 29.50
CA THR A 468 -2.61 20.80 28.30
C THR A 468 -3.49 20.22 27.19
N GLU A 469 -4.55 20.95 26.84
CA GLU A 469 -5.51 20.57 25.80
C GLU A 469 -4.97 20.90 24.41
N VAL A 470 -5.10 19.96 23.47
CA VAL A 470 -4.76 20.19 22.06
C VAL A 470 -6.02 20.58 21.28
N THR A 471 -5.98 21.76 20.68
CA THR A 471 -7.03 22.30 19.81
C THR A 471 -6.47 22.65 18.44
N TYR A 472 -7.33 22.86 17.45
CA TYR A 472 -6.90 23.06 16.06
C TYR A 472 -7.45 24.35 15.46
N PHE A 473 -6.63 25.01 14.63
CA PHE A 473 -7.06 26.14 13.80
C PHE A 473 -8.09 25.71 12.76
N GLU A 474 -8.93 26.64 12.32
CA GLU A 474 -9.69 26.43 11.09
C GLU A 474 -8.77 26.44 9.88
N TYR A 475 -9.10 25.62 8.88
CA TYR A 475 -8.25 25.41 7.72
C TYR A 475 -8.78 26.16 6.51
N ASP A 476 -8.00 27.13 6.03
CA ASP A 476 -8.31 27.91 4.84
C ASP A 476 -7.75 27.22 3.58
N TRP A 477 -8.67 26.73 2.76
CA TRP A 477 -8.40 26.07 1.49
C TRP A 477 -8.24 27.01 0.29
N THR A 478 -8.26 28.33 0.50
CA THR A 478 -7.89 29.29 -0.54
C THR A 478 -6.43 29.06 -0.95
N LEU A 479 -6.12 29.34 -2.21
CA LEU A 479 -4.79 29.21 -2.77
C LEU A 479 -3.85 30.18 -2.05
N ASN A 480 -2.66 29.72 -1.67
CA ASN A 480 -1.59 30.52 -1.07
C ASN A 480 -0.89 31.45 -2.08
N ASP A 481 -1.69 32.23 -2.80
CA ASP A 481 -1.31 33.13 -3.89
C ASP A 481 -0.77 34.44 -3.32
N ALA A 482 0.52 34.72 -3.54
CA ALA A 482 1.12 36.01 -3.24
C ALA A 482 0.73 37.00 -4.34
N ARG A 483 -0.37 37.73 -4.14
CA ARG A 483 -0.88 38.72 -5.09
C ARG A 483 -0.41 40.13 -4.80
#